data_AF-A0A0C3F5K1-F1
#
_entry.id   AF-A0A0C3F5K1-F1
#
_cell.length_a   1.000
_cell.length_b   1.000
_cell.length_c   1.000
_cell.angle_alpha   90.00
_cell.angle_beta   90.00
_cell.angle_gamma   90.00
#
_symmetry.space_group_name_H-M   'P 1'
#
loop_
_entity.id
_entity.type
_entity.pdbx_description
1 polymer ?
#
loop_
_entity_poly.entity_id
_entity_poly.type
_entity_poly.pdbx_seq_one_letter_code
_entity_poly.pdbx_strand_id
1 'polypeptide(L)'
;APAHDVLEYEIKKFPRARYISKYHGPPSDQVDQAWEDLYSFGISKIPKSQAALLPNRTVAIPGDEGNYVVALDVFHQLHCLV
;
A
#
# COMPACT_ATOMS: atom_id res chain seq x y z
N ALA A 1 9.03 -13.08 0.80
CA ALA A 1 8.29 -11.98 0.16
C ALA A 1 9.10 -10.70 0.36
N PRO A 2 9.07 -9.76 -0.61
CA PRO A 2 10.01 -8.64 -0.70
C PRO A 2 9.88 -7.55 0.39
N ALA A 3 8.89 -7.60 1.28
CA ALA A 3 8.68 -6.63 2.37
C ALA A 3 8.62 -7.29 3.76
N HIS A 4 9.03 -8.56 3.89
CA HIS A 4 8.89 -9.30 5.16
C HIS A 4 9.80 -8.77 6.28
N ASP A 5 10.98 -8.27 5.95
CA ASP A 5 11.99 -7.75 6.87
C ASP A 5 11.58 -6.45 7.57
N VAL A 6 10.57 -5.76 7.04
CA VAL A 6 10.02 -4.51 7.57
C VAL A 6 8.64 -4.68 8.22
N LEU A 7 8.14 -5.92 8.37
CA LEU A 7 6.83 -6.17 8.99
C LEU A 7 6.91 -6.09 10.52
N GLU A 8 6.01 -5.32 11.10
CA GLU A 8 5.79 -5.25 12.54
C GLU A 8 4.36 -5.68 12.89
N TYR A 9 4.22 -6.46 13.97
CA TYR A 9 2.93 -6.95 14.45
C TYR A 9 2.55 -6.28 15.76
N GLU A 10 1.32 -5.77 15.82
CA GLU A 10 0.75 -5.17 17.03
C GLU A 10 -0.50 -5.94 17.47
N ILE A 11 -0.58 -6.28 18.76
CA ILE A 11 -1.81 -6.83 19.35
C ILE A 11 -2.75 -5.68 19.71
N LYS A 12 -3.87 -5.56 18.99
CA LYS A 12 -4.94 -4.59 19.30
C LYS A 12 -6.17 -5.25 19.91
N LYS A 13 -6.65 -4.69 21.03
CA LYS A 13 -7.97 -5.00 21.59
C LYS A 13 -9.00 -4.02 21.07
N PHE A 14 -9.95 -4.50 20.26
CA PHE A 14 -11.08 -3.68 19.83
C PHE A 14 -12.04 -3.46 21.00
N PRO A 15 -12.45 -2.22 21.28
CA PRO A 15 -13.17 -1.90 22.51
C PRO A 15 -14.60 -2.46 22.53
N ARG A 16 -15.23 -2.62 21.35
CA ARG A 16 -16.58 -3.17 21.18
C ARG A 16 -16.71 -3.83 19.81
N ALA A 17 -17.68 -4.75 19.67
CA ALA A 17 -18.14 -5.19 18.36
C ALA A 17 -18.66 -3.99 17.55
N ARG A 18 -18.36 -3.93 16.25
CA ARG A 18 -18.70 -2.80 15.35
C ARG A 18 -18.12 -1.45 15.79
N TYR A 19 -16.84 -1.44 16.17
CA TYR A 19 -16.13 -0.19 16.42
C TYR A 19 -16.18 0.73 15.19
N ILE A 20 -16.76 1.92 15.36
CA ILE A 20 -16.82 2.96 14.34
C ILE A 20 -15.48 3.69 14.33
N SER A 21 -14.80 3.65 13.19
CA SER A 21 -13.53 4.36 12.96
C SER A 21 -13.76 5.63 12.13
N LYS A 22 -12.70 6.44 11.96
CA LYS A 22 -12.72 7.63 11.07
C LYS A 22 -13.03 7.32 9.60
N TYR A 23 -13.01 6.05 9.21
CA TYR A 23 -13.30 5.58 7.86
C TYR A 23 -14.79 5.27 7.62
N HIS A 24 -15.64 5.48 8.64
CA HIS A 24 -17.08 5.19 8.58
C HIS A 24 -17.92 6.47 8.53
N GLY A 25 -19.12 6.35 7.97
CA GLY A 25 -20.13 7.41 7.95
C GLY A 25 -20.67 7.64 6.54
N PRO A 26 -21.64 8.55 6.38
CA PRO A 26 -22.00 9.08 5.06
C PRO A 26 -20.79 9.73 4.36
N PRO A 27 -20.81 9.85 3.02
CA PRO A 27 -19.79 10.57 2.28
C PRO A 27 -19.58 11.98 2.82
N SER A 28 -18.32 12.34 3.07
CA SER A 28 -17.91 13.67 3.54
C SER A 28 -16.42 13.86 3.31
N ASP A 29 -15.99 15.11 3.15
CA ASP A 29 -14.57 15.47 2.94
C ASP A 29 -13.65 14.86 3.99
N GLN A 30 -14.13 14.71 5.24
CA GLN A 30 -13.35 14.12 6.32
C GLN A 30 -13.13 12.61 6.14
N VAL A 31 -14.15 11.88 5.68
CA VAL A 31 -14.05 10.44 5.43
C VAL A 31 -13.18 10.21 4.19
N ASP A 32 -13.37 11.00 3.15
CA ASP A 32 -12.57 10.93 1.92
C ASP A 32 -11.09 11.19 2.21
N GLN A 33 -10.78 12.25 2.96
CA GLN A 33 -9.39 12.54 3.37
C GLN A 33 -8.81 11.41 4.22
N ALA A 34 -9.59 10.84 5.14
CA ALA A 34 -9.11 9.73 5.96
C ALA A 34 -8.70 8.53 5.09
N TRP A 35 -9.47 8.21 4.05
CA TRP A 35 -9.16 7.16 3.07
C TRP A 35 -7.94 7.52 2.21
N GLU A 36 -7.87 8.72 1.66
CA GLU A 36 -6.73 9.21 0.86
C GLU A 36 -5.39 9.10 1.61
N ASP A 37 -5.40 9.43 2.91
CA ASP A 37 -4.21 9.34 3.76
C ASP A 37 -3.65 7.91 3.88
N LEU A 38 -4.44 6.85 3.65
CA LEU A 38 -3.99 5.46 3.79
C LEU A 38 -3.10 4.99 2.64
N TYR A 39 -3.27 5.55 1.45
CA TYR A 39 -2.76 4.93 0.23
C TYR A 39 -1.96 5.87 -0.67
N SER A 40 -1.66 7.08 -0.19
CA SER A 40 -0.84 8.08 -0.88
C SER A 40 0.62 7.67 -1.16
N PHE A 41 1.03 6.46 -0.75
CA PHE A 41 2.38 5.93 -0.87
C PHE A 41 2.54 4.89 -2.01
N GLY A 42 1.54 4.75 -2.88
CA GLY A 42 1.29 3.56 -3.71
C GLY A 42 2.38 3.10 -4.69
N ILE A 43 3.37 3.93 -5.03
CA ILE A 43 4.43 3.57 -5.97
C ILE A 43 5.81 3.77 -5.34
N SER A 44 6.61 2.71 -5.38
CA SER A 44 8.00 2.67 -4.89
C SER A 44 8.96 2.29 -6.01
N LYS A 45 10.25 2.56 -5.81
CA LYS A 45 11.32 2.13 -6.71
C LYS A 45 12.25 1.14 -6.03
N ILE A 46 12.71 0.14 -6.78
CA ILE A 46 13.70 -0.83 -6.33
C ILE A 46 14.87 -0.91 -7.35
N PRO A 47 16.09 -1.25 -6.91
CA PRO A 47 17.20 -1.48 -7.83
C PRO A 47 16.94 -2.67 -8.76
N LYS A 48 17.55 -2.65 -9.94
CA LYS A 48 17.51 -3.75 -10.92
C LYS A 48 17.81 -5.13 -10.33
N SER A 49 18.76 -5.21 -9.38
CA SER A 49 19.14 -6.45 -8.70
C SER A 49 17.99 -7.07 -7.91
N GLN A 50 17.16 -6.24 -7.26
CA GLN A 50 15.97 -6.70 -6.55
C GLN A 50 14.83 -7.02 -7.52
N ALA A 51 14.66 -6.22 -8.58
CA ALA A 51 13.65 -6.45 -9.60
C ALA A 51 13.83 -7.81 -10.31
N ALA A 52 15.07 -8.26 -10.48
CA ALA A 52 15.40 -9.57 -11.03
C ALA A 52 14.93 -10.76 -10.16
N LEU A 53 14.63 -10.53 -8.89
CA LEU A 53 14.14 -11.55 -7.95
C LEU A 53 12.60 -11.65 -7.94
N LEU A 54 11.90 -10.74 -8.61
CA LEU A 54 10.44 -10.76 -8.66
C LEU A 54 9.95 -11.94 -9.52
N PRO A 55 8.88 -12.65 -9.09
CA PRO A 55 8.31 -13.74 -9.89
C PRO A 55 7.69 -13.22 -11.20
N ASN A 56 7.14 -12.01 -11.15
CA ASN A 56 6.62 -11.28 -12.30
C ASN A 56 7.55 -10.11 -12.63
N ARG A 57 7.86 -9.94 -13.91
CA ARG A 57 8.69 -8.81 -14.36
C ARG A 57 7.95 -7.50 -14.15
N THR A 58 8.69 -6.50 -13.70
CA THR A 58 8.25 -5.10 -13.69
C THR A 58 9.02 -4.28 -14.72
N VAL A 59 8.68 -3.00 -14.86
CA VAL A 59 9.25 -2.10 -15.86
C VAL A 59 10.34 -1.21 -15.25
N ALA A 60 11.38 -0.92 -16.04
CA ALA A 60 12.38 0.08 -15.69
C ALA A 60 11.79 1.48 -15.76
N ILE A 61 12.30 2.39 -14.94
CA ILE A 61 11.86 3.79 -14.95
C ILE A 61 12.54 4.50 -16.14
N PRO A 62 11.80 5.14 -17.07
CA PRO A 62 12.41 5.86 -18.18
C PRO A 62 13.35 6.96 -17.69
N GLY A 63 14.62 6.93 -18.13
CA GLY A 63 15.65 7.87 -17.68
C GLY A 63 16.33 7.50 -16.34
N ASP A 64 15.95 6.37 -15.73
CA ASP A 64 16.59 5.79 -14.54
C ASP A 64 16.58 4.25 -14.65
N GLU A 65 17.27 3.71 -15.66
CA GLU A 65 17.25 2.28 -16.01
C GLU A 65 17.93 1.38 -14.96
N GLY A 66 18.60 1.98 -13.97
CA GLY A 66 19.08 1.28 -12.78
C GLY A 66 17.96 0.92 -11.80
N ASN A 67 16.80 1.55 -11.92
CA ASN A 67 15.67 1.41 -11.01
C ASN A 67 14.40 0.97 -11.74
N TYR A 68 13.56 0.26 -10.99
CA TYR A 68 12.37 -0.43 -11.48
C TYR A 68 11.21 -0.08 -10.57
N VAL A 69 10.02 0.09 -11.16
CA VAL A 69 8.82 0.48 -10.42
C VAL A 69 8.17 -0.73 -9.74
N VAL A 70 7.68 -0.56 -8.52
CA VAL A 70 6.87 -1.57 -7.81
C VAL A 70 5.78 -0.91 -6.98
N ALA A 71 4.74 -1.66 -6.66
CA ALA A 71 3.68 -1.27 -5.74
C ALA A 71 3.36 -2.45 -4.82
N LEU A 72 2.97 -2.18 -3.58
CA LEU A 72 2.42 -3.21 -2.70
C LEU A 72 0.96 -3.45 -3.06
N ASP A 73 0.58 -4.70 -3.27
CA ASP A 73 -0.76 -5.08 -3.73
C ASP A 73 -1.87 -4.64 -2.75
N VAL A 74 -1.56 -4.50 -1.45
CA VAL A 74 -2.50 -3.96 -0.46
C VAL A 74 -3.07 -2.59 -0.85
N PHE A 75 -2.28 -1.73 -1.51
CA PHE A 75 -2.77 -0.43 -1.96
C PHE A 75 -3.73 -0.53 -3.14
N HIS A 76 -3.57 -1.54 -4.01
CA HIS A 76 -4.53 -1.81 -5.08
C HIS A 76 -5.86 -2.35 -4.50
N GLN A 77 -5.77 -3.21 -3.49
CA GLN A 77 -6.95 -3.75 -2.79
C GLN A 77 -7.75 -2.66 -2.04
N LEU A 78 -7.08 -1.63 -1.51
CA LEU A 78 -7.74 -0.53 -0.80
C LEU A 78 -8.42 0.50 -1.72
N HIS A 79 -7.85 0.76 -2.89
CA HIS A 79 -8.39 1.73 -3.85
C HIS A 79 -9.49 1.17 -4.76
N CYS A 80 -9.38 -0.10 -5.13
CA CYS A 80 -10.35 -0.79 -5.99
C CYS A 80 -11.30 -1.66 -5.17
N LEU A 81 -11.89 -1.10 -4.10
CA LEU A 81 -13.02 -1.72 -3.41
C LEU A 81 -14.17 -1.88 -4.41
N VAL A 82 -14.30 -3.08 -4.98
CA VAL A 82 -15.40 -3.45 -5.89
C VAL A 82 -16.72 -3.54 -5.13
#